data_AF-A0A8J4F693-F1
#
_entry.id   AF-A0A8J4F693-F1
#
_cell.length_a   1.000
_cell.length_b   1.000
_cell.length_c   1.000
_cell.angle_alpha   90.00
_cell.angle_beta   90.00
_cell.angle_gamma   90.00
#
_symmetry.space_group_name_H-M   'P 1'
#
loop_
_entity.id
_entity.type
_entity.pdbx_description
1 polymer ?
#
loop_
_entity_poly.entity_id
_entity_poly.type
_entity_poly.pdbx_seq_one_letter_code
_entity_poly.pdbx_strand_id
1 'polypeptide(L)'
;RKQHQTPLPCKAQKKATEHVLLGKIADPFNFQKCIQHLARNKTPGPDGLANELLKSQPDTLTLLIHDLMKIMWVKAQTPGDWTTSVTVLLPKPGDALLLKNKRPIALANTLYKLWTSLITVSIGEVAPELALFSEAQEGFLRYRNTERQIQNLIHAIEDAGLTRQDLYTLYVDFSSAFNTINHDLLLQIMYDLGLPDDLIQVIRDLYSQARTTVRTEHGSTAPIMIQRGTVQGDTLSPALFIIFL
;
A
#
# COMPACT_ATOMS: atom_id res chain seq x y z
N ARG A 1 5.75 2.08 35.42
CA ARG A 1 5.95 1.28 34.20
C ARG A 1 6.84 2.09 33.27
N LYS A 2 8.06 1.61 32.99
CA LYS A 2 9.03 2.31 32.11
C LYS A 2 8.44 2.38 30.70
N GLN A 3 8.32 3.59 30.16
CA GLN A 3 8.01 3.80 28.75
C GLN A 3 9.15 3.20 27.93
N HIS A 4 8.90 2.11 27.22
CA HIS A 4 9.76 1.67 26.13
C HIS A 4 9.51 2.63 24.95
N GLN A 5 10.21 3.76 24.95
CA GLN A 5 10.51 4.46 23.71
C GLN A 5 11.50 3.60 22.95
N THR A 6 11.05 2.94 21.90
CA THR A 6 11.94 2.34 20.91
C THR A 6 12.79 3.47 20.34
N PRO A 7 14.14 3.44 20.50
CA PRO A 7 14.97 4.51 20.00
C PRO A 7 14.87 4.57 18.47
N LEU A 8 14.70 5.77 17.92
CA LEU A 8 14.76 6.02 16.48
C LEU A 8 16.10 5.48 15.94
N PRO A 9 16.11 4.76 14.81
CA PRO A 9 17.30 4.10 14.32
C PRO A 9 18.44 5.09 14.03
N CYS A 10 19.63 4.77 14.53
CA CYS A 10 20.83 5.60 14.41
C CYS A 10 21.31 5.65 12.94
N LYS A 11 21.96 6.73 12.51
CA LYS A 11 22.46 6.94 11.12
C LYS A 11 23.33 5.78 10.57
N ALA A 12 23.92 4.96 11.44
CA ALA A 12 24.68 3.76 11.06
C ALA A 12 23.79 2.58 10.60
N GLN A 13 22.54 2.48 11.09
CA GLN A 13 21.57 1.49 10.62
C GLN A 13 21.09 1.81 9.20
N LYS A 14 20.92 3.09 8.84
CA LYS A 14 20.45 3.52 7.50
C LYS A 14 21.28 2.95 6.33
N LYS A 15 22.61 2.90 6.45
CA LYS A 15 23.51 2.38 5.39
C LYS A 15 23.43 0.86 5.19
N ALA A 16 23.09 0.10 6.22
CA ALA A 16 22.87 -1.34 6.08
C ALA A 16 21.54 -1.64 5.38
N THR A 17 20.56 -0.73 5.49
CA THR A 17 19.19 -0.91 4.98
C THR A 17 19.03 -0.57 3.50
N GLU A 18 19.82 0.37 2.96
CA GLU A 18 19.75 0.82 1.55
C GLU A 18 19.86 -0.31 0.53
N HIS A 19 20.53 -1.43 0.85
CA HIS A 19 20.66 -2.55 -0.07
C HIS A 19 19.69 -3.71 0.18
N VAL A 20 18.96 -3.71 1.30
CA VAL A 20 18.08 -4.82 1.67
C VAL A 20 16.87 -4.87 0.72
N LEU A 21 16.23 -3.72 0.48
CA LEU A 21 15.05 -3.66 -0.40
C LEU A 21 15.39 -3.96 -1.86
N LEU A 22 16.51 -3.45 -2.37
CA LEU A 22 16.95 -3.80 -3.73
C LEU A 22 17.12 -5.32 -3.89
N GLY A 23 17.68 -6.01 -2.89
CA GLY A 23 17.76 -7.47 -2.88
C GLY A 23 16.39 -8.14 -3.00
N LYS A 24 15.37 -7.61 -2.29
CA LYS A 24 14.00 -8.13 -2.34
C LYS A 24 13.28 -7.84 -3.65
N ILE A 25 13.51 -6.66 -4.24
CA ILE A 25 12.95 -6.26 -5.54
C ILE A 25 13.60 -7.06 -6.67
N ALA A 26 14.90 -7.30 -6.58
CA ALA A 26 15.68 -8.02 -7.58
C ALA A 26 15.51 -9.55 -7.49
N ASP A 27 14.90 -10.06 -6.43
CA ASP A 27 14.63 -11.49 -6.25
C ASP A 27 13.58 -11.99 -7.26
N PRO A 28 13.95 -12.88 -8.20
CA PRO A 28 13.01 -13.45 -9.17
C PRO A 28 11.87 -14.21 -8.52
N PHE A 29 12.08 -14.80 -7.33
CA PHE A 29 11.04 -15.52 -6.62
C PHE A 29 9.93 -14.58 -6.15
N ASN A 30 10.28 -13.42 -5.60
CA ASN A 30 9.32 -12.40 -5.19
C ASN A 30 8.54 -11.86 -6.39
N PHE A 31 9.22 -11.62 -7.50
CA PHE A 31 8.58 -11.17 -8.73
C PHE A 31 7.59 -12.22 -9.28
N GLN A 32 8.02 -13.47 -9.38
CA GLN A 32 7.18 -14.57 -9.87
C GLN A 32 5.95 -14.79 -8.98
N LYS A 33 6.13 -14.70 -7.66
CA LYS A 33 5.04 -14.78 -6.69
C LYS A 33 4.01 -13.66 -6.90
N CYS A 34 4.45 -12.44 -7.24
CA CYS A 34 3.53 -11.35 -7.56
C CYS A 34 2.69 -11.66 -8.81
N ILE A 35 3.31 -12.16 -9.88
CA ILE A 35 2.60 -12.57 -11.10
C ILE A 35 1.59 -13.68 -10.81
N GLN A 36 1.98 -14.71 -10.06
CA GLN A 36 1.11 -15.84 -9.71
C GLN A 36 -0.12 -15.40 -8.90
N HIS A 37 0.05 -14.41 -8.01
CA HIS A 37 -1.04 -13.88 -7.19
C HIS A 37 -1.92 -12.84 -7.89
N LEU A 38 -1.61 -12.41 -9.12
CA LEU A 38 -2.51 -11.56 -9.89
C LEU A 38 -3.89 -12.22 -10.02
N ALA A 39 -4.92 -11.56 -9.52
CA ALA A 39 -6.28 -12.07 -9.61
C ALA A 39 -6.76 -12.09 -11.06
N ARG A 40 -7.42 -13.17 -11.48
CA ARG A 40 -8.05 -13.28 -12.80
C ARG A 40 -9.38 -12.52 -12.85
N ASN A 41 -9.84 -12.21 -14.06
CA ASN A 41 -11.11 -11.55 -14.37
C ASN A 41 -11.25 -10.17 -13.68
N LYS A 42 -10.13 -9.46 -13.52
CA LYS A 42 -10.13 -8.09 -13.01
C LYS A 42 -10.27 -7.11 -14.16
N THR A 43 -11.04 -6.06 -13.94
CA THR A 43 -11.15 -4.95 -14.88
C THR A 43 -9.77 -4.30 -15.07
N PRO A 44 -9.30 -4.14 -16.32
CA PRO A 44 -8.02 -3.50 -16.60
C PRO A 44 -8.05 -2.00 -16.31
N GLY A 45 -6.86 -1.39 -16.31
CA GLY A 45 -6.71 0.05 -16.23
C GLY A 45 -6.99 0.74 -17.57
N PRO A 46 -6.65 2.05 -17.69
CA PRO A 46 -6.74 2.79 -18.95
C PRO A 46 -6.07 2.11 -20.15
N ASP A 47 -4.99 1.35 -19.93
CA ASP A 47 -4.23 0.64 -20.97
C ASP A 47 -4.97 -0.57 -21.58
N GLY A 48 -6.06 -1.02 -20.97
CA GLY A 48 -6.82 -2.20 -21.41
C GLY A 48 -6.11 -3.53 -21.19
N LEU A 49 -4.92 -3.56 -20.57
CA LEU A 49 -4.15 -4.78 -20.37
C LEU A 49 -4.70 -5.59 -19.20
N ALA A 50 -5.15 -6.81 -19.48
CA ALA A 50 -5.67 -7.72 -18.46
C ALA A 50 -4.54 -8.46 -17.71
N ASN A 51 -4.81 -8.87 -16.47
CA ASN A 51 -3.85 -9.62 -15.65
C ASN A 51 -3.46 -10.95 -16.31
N GLU A 52 -4.40 -11.58 -17.02
CA GLU A 52 -4.23 -12.83 -17.76
C GLU A 52 -3.06 -12.76 -18.73
N LEU A 53 -2.87 -11.60 -19.39
CA LEU A 53 -1.75 -11.41 -20.29
C LEU A 53 -0.45 -11.64 -19.54
N LEU A 54 -0.24 -10.99 -18.39
CA LEU A 54 0.98 -11.16 -17.59
C LEU A 54 1.15 -12.59 -17.07
N LYS A 55 0.06 -13.31 -16.81
CA LYS A 55 0.11 -14.70 -16.34
C LYS A 55 0.40 -15.72 -17.45
N SER A 56 0.19 -15.36 -18.71
CA SER A 56 0.36 -16.26 -19.86
C SER A 56 1.52 -15.87 -20.78
N GLN A 57 2.32 -14.86 -20.44
CA GLN A 57 3.47 -14.46 -21.25
C GLN A 57 4.59 -15.51 -21.21
N PRO A 58 5.43 -15.57 -22.26
CA PRO A 58 6.67 -16.35 -22.23
C PRO A 58 7.62 -15.86 -21.13
N ASP A 59 8.42 -16.77 -20.58
CA ASP A 59 9.41 -16.47 -19.53
C ASP A 59 10.36 -15.34 -19.93
N THR A 60 10.74 -15.24 -21.20
CA THR A 60 11.59 -14.15 -21.70
C THR A 60 10.96 -12.77 -21.45
N LEU A 61 9.67 -12.60 -21.69
CA LEU A 61 9.00 -11.32 -21.45
C LEU A 61 8.82 -11.06 -19.95
N THR A 62 8.53 -12.10 -19.17
CA THR A 62 8.50 -12.02 -17.70
C THR A 62 9.82 -11.50 -17.15
N LEU A 63 10.96 -12.02 -17.61
CA LEU A 63 12.29 -11.56 -17.21
C LEU A 63 12.57 -10.12 -17.63
N LEU A 64 12.19 -9.72 -18.85
CA LEU A 64 12.35 -8.35 -19.33
C LEU A 64 11.53 -7.34 -18.50
N ILE A 65 10.31 -7.69 -18.10
CA ILE A 65 9.50 -6.85 -17.21
C ILE A 65 10.18 -6.71 -15.84
N HIS A 66 10.76 -7.80 -15.32
CA HIS A 66 11.50 -7.75 -14.05
C HIS A 66 12.75 -6.87 -14.15
N ASP A 67 13.51 -6.99 -15.23
CA ASP A 67 14.67 -6.14 -15.52
C ASP A 67 14.29 -4.67 -15.58
N LEU A 68 13.19 -4.35 -16.25
CA LEU A 68 12.64 -2.99 -16.27
C LEU A 68 12.32 -2.49 -14.86
N MET A 69 11.64 -3.28 -14.03
CA MET A 69 11.29 -2.90 -12.65
C MET A 69 12.53 -2.70 -11.76
N LYS A 70 13.60 -3.48 -11.96
CA LYS A 70 14.89 -3.25 -11.28
C LYS A 70 15.51 -1.93 -11.69
N ILE A 71 15.49 -1.59 -12.97
CA ILE A 71 15.97 -0.29 -13.47
C ILE A 71 15.13 0.84 -12.87
N MET A 72 13.80 0.69 -12.87
CA MET A 72 12.87 1.66 -12.27
C MET A 72 13.17 1.90 -10.78
N TRP A 73 13.46 0.85 -10.02
CA TRP A 73 13.88 0.96 -8.61
C TRP A 73 15.14 1.81 -8.48
N VAL A 74 16.21 1.43 -9.20
CA VAL A 74 17.52 2.10 -9.12
C VAL A 74 17.46 3.55 -9.58
N LYS A 75 16.60 3.85 -10.56
CA LYS A 75 16.41 5.21 -11.07
C LYS A 75 15.37 6.02 -10.30
N ALA A 76 14.60 5.38 -9.42
CA ALA A 76 13.42 5.95 -8.78
C ALA A 76 12.48 6.64 -9.80
N GLN A 77 12.25 5.99 -10.94
CA GLN A 77 11.45 6.53 -12.03
C GLN A 77 10.48 5.48 -12.57
N THR A 78 9.20 5.79 -12.48
CA THR A 78 8.10 5.02 -13.03
C THR A 78 7.63 5.68 -14.33
N PRO A 79 7.33 4.90 -15.39
CA PRO A 79 6.73 5.47 -16.59
C PRO A 79 5.45 6.24 -16.25
N GLY A 80 5.36 7.50 -16.67
CA GLY A 80 4.22 8.36 -16.33
C GLY A 80 2.87 7.76 -16.72
N ASP A 81 2.82 7.07 -17.86
CA ASP A 81 1.60 6.39 -18.33
C ASP A 81 1.10 5.32 -17.34
N TRP A 82 1.99 4.67 -16.59
CA TRP A 82 1.62 3.66 -15.59
C TRP A 82 0.92 4.30 -14.39
N THR A 83 1.25 5.54 -14.05
CA THR A 83 0.68 6.29 -12.93
C THR A 83 -0.70 6.91 -13.23
N THR A 84 -1.28 6.57 -14.39
CA THR A 84 -2.64 6.98 -14.76
C THR A 84 -3.68 5.92 -14.36
N SER A 85 -4.88 6.38 -13.99
CA SER A 85 -5.99 5.51 -13.58
C SER A 85 -7.35 6.04 -14.02
N VAL A 86 -8.36 5.16 -14.00
CA VAL A 86 -9.77 5.56 -14.13
C VAL A 86 -10.49 5.30 -12.81
N THR A 87 -10.97 6.34 -12.15
CA THR A 87 -11.82 6.24 -10.98
C THR A 87 -13.25 5.90 -11.38
N VAL A 88 -13.79 4.82 -10.82
CA VAL A 88 -15.19 4.43 -10.92
C VAL A 88 -15.86 4.57 -9.56
N LEU A 89 -17.14 4.97 -9.56
CA LEU A 89 -17.90 5.16 -8.33
C LEU A 89 -18.81 3.97 -8.10
N LEU A 90 -18.50 3.16 -7.09
CA LEU A 90 -19.35 2.03 -6.68
C LEU A 90 -20.41 2.49 -5.68
N PRO A 91 -21.67 2.05 -5.80
CA PRO A 91 -22.71 2.41 -4.85
C PRO A 91 -22.44 1.76 -3.48
N LYS A 92 -22.65 2.53 -2.41
CA LYS A 92 -22.81 2.04 -1.03
C LYS A 92 -24.31 1.99 -0.68
N PRO A 93 -24.71 1.21 0.34
CA PRO A 93 -26.08 1.26 0.85
C PRO A 93 -26.51 2.70 1.20
N GLY A 94 -27.76 3.03 0.89
CA GLY A 94 -28.33 4.37 1.04
C GLY A 94 -28.70 5.01 -0.30
N ASP A 95 -28.99 6.32 -0.27
CA ASP A 95 -29.34 7.07 -1.48
C ASP A 95 -28.14 7.17 -2.43
N ALA A 96 -28.29 6.59 -3.63
CA ALA A 96 -27.27 6.54 -4.67
C ALA A 96 -26.97 7.91 -5.31
N LEU A 97 -27.84 8.92 -5.13
CA LEU A 97 -27.59 10.28 -5.61
C LEU A 97 -26.57 11.03 -4.75
N LEU A 98 -26.35 10.59 -3.51
CA LEU A 98 -25.40 11.22 -2.59
C LEU A 98 -23.98 10.71 -2.83
N LEU A 99 -23.04 11.61 -3.15
CA LEU A 99 -21.64 11.27 -3.41
C LEU A 99 -20.96 10.56 -2.22
N LYS A 100 -21.33 10.90 -0.98
CA LYS A 100 -20.83 10.24 0.24
C LYS A 100 -21.18 8.73 0.30
N ASN A 101 -22.26 8.34 -0.39
CA ASN A 101 -22.69 6.95 -0.54
C ASN A 101 -22.09 6.31 -1.80
N LYS A 102 -21.04 6.89 -2.37
CA LYS A 102 -20.27 6.29 -3.45
C LYS A 102 -18.84 6.01 -2.98
N ARG A 103 -18.31 4.84 -3.33
CA ARG A 103 -16.92 4.47 -3.08
C ARG A 103 -16.12 4.69 -4.37
N PRO A 104 -15.15 5.62 -4.39
CA PRO A 104 -14.25 5.75 -5.51
C PRO A 104 -13.27 4.58 -5.52
N ILE A 105 -13.17 3.87 -6.63
CA ILE A 105 -12.17 2.83 -6.87
C ILE A 105 -11.37 3.21 -8.10
N ALA A 106 -10.06 3.27 -7.97
CA ALA A 106 -9.16 3.55 -9.08
C ALA A 106 -8.83 2.25 -9.81
N LEU A 107 -9.18 2.20 -11.09
CA LEU A 107 -8.72 1.18 -12.02
C LEU A 107 -7.35 1.61 -12.54
N ALA A 108 -6.30 1.15 -11.86
CA ALA A 108 -4.91 1.38 -12.26
C ALA A 108 -4.43 0.36 -13.31
N ASN A 109 -3.44 0.77 -14.10
CA ASN A 109 -2.80 -0.05 -15.11
C ASN A 109 -2.21 -1.33 -14.53
N THR A 110 -2.17 -2.39 -15.33
CA THR A 110 -1.85 -3.73 -14.84
C THR A 110 -0.38 -3.87 -14.47
N LEU A 111 0.52 -3.26 -15.25
CA LEU A 111 1.95 -3.19 -14.90
C LEU A 111 2.22 -2.30 -13.68
N TYR A 112 1.47 -1.21 -13.51
CA TYR A 112 1.52 -0.40 -12.28
C TYR A 112 1.17 -1.23 -11.05
N LYS A 113 0.06 -1.99 -11.09
CA LYS A 113 -0.35 -2.84 -9.96
C LYS A 113 0.65 -3.95 -9.68
N LEU A 114 1.29 -4.51 -10.71
CA LEU A 114 2.36 -5.48 -10.52
C LEU A 114 3.57 -4.83 -9.83
N TRP A 115 3.94 -3.62 -10.26
CA TRP A 115 5.03 -2.85 -9.67
C TRP A 115 4.78 -2.52 -8.19
N THR A 116 3.62 -1.95 -7.88
CA THR A 116 3.25 -1.62 -6.49
C THR A 116 3.06 -2.85 -5.62
N SER A 117 2.60 -3.97 -6.19
CA SER A 117 2.58 -5.28 -5.51
C SER A 117 3.97 -5.77 -5.16
N LEU A 118 4.94 -5.66 -6.07
CA LEU A 118 6.33 -6.06 -5.80
C LEU A 118 6.92 -5.23 -4.67
N ILE A 119 6.75 -3.90 -4.70
CA ILE A 119 7.16 -3.00 -3.61
C ILE A 119 6.51 -3.42 -2.29
N THR A 120 5.20 -3.68 -2.30
CA THR A 120 4.46 -4.07 -1.08
C THR A 120 5.00 -5.37 -0.48
N VAL A 121 5.29 -6.37 -1.32
CA VAL A 121 5.89 -7.64 -0.87
C VAL A 121 7.28 -7.37 -0.27
N SER A 122 8.11 -6.57 -0.92
CA SER A 122 9.44 -6.22 -0.43
C SER A 122 9.39 -5.47 0.91
N ILE A 123 8.50 -4.50 1.07
CA ILE A 123 8.26 -3.82 2.36
C ILE A 123 7.86 -4.83 3.43
N GLY A 124 6.92 -5.71 3.12
CA GLY A 124 6.42 -6.72 4.06
C GLY A 124 7.50 -7.71 4.54
N GLU A 125 8.48 -8.02 3.68
CA GLU A 125 9.59 -8.90 4.07
C GLU A 125 10.63 -8.22 4.95
N VAL A 126 10.87 -6.91 4.77
CA VAL A 126 11.83 -6.17 5.59
C VAL A 126 11.21 -5.57 6.86
N ALA A 127 9.89 -5.42 6.90
CA ALA A 127 9.18 -4.78 8.00
C ALA A 127 9.52 -5.34 9.39
N PRO A 128 9.67 -6.67 9.60
CA PRO A 128 10.09 -7.22 10.89
C PRO A 128 11.53 -6.82 11.28
N GLU A 129 12.45 -6.82 10.32
CA GLU A 129 13.86 -6.45 10.54
C GLU A 129 14.00 -4.96 10.92
N LEU A 130 13.11 -4.13 10.39
CA LEU A 130 13.05 -2.69 10.69
C LEU A 130 12.20 -2.34 11.91
N ALA A 131 11.56 -3.33 12.55
CA ALA A 131 10.56 -3.11 13.58
C ALA A 131 9.52 -2.05 13.17
N LEU A 132 9.13 -2.07 11.89
CA LEU A 132 8.38 -0.98 11.25
C LEU A 132 6.96 -0.83 11.82
N PHE A 133 6.38 -1.92 12.31
CA PHE A 133 4.99 -1.94 12.78
C PHE A 133 4.92 -2.41 14.23
N SER A 134 4.05 -1.74 15.00
CA SER A 134 3.70 -2.16 16.36
C SER A 134 3.10 -3.58 16.36
N GLU A 135 3.41 -4.37 17.39
CA GLU A 135 2.81 -5.71 17.56
C GLU A 135 1.29 -5.67 17.75
N ALA A 136 0.75 -4.52 18.18
CA ALA A 136 -0.69 -4.30 18.33
C ALA A 136 -1.39 -4.04 16.99
N GLN A 137 -0.65 -3.76 15.91
CA GLN A 137 -1.24 -3.57 14.59
C GLN A 137 -1.63 -4.93 14.01
N GLU A 138 -2.92 -5.09 13.71
CA GLU A 138 -3.44 -6.31 13.09
C GLU A 138 -4.00 -6.06 11.68
N GLY A 139 -4.28 -4.80 11.34
CA GLY A 139 -4.79 -4.43 10.02
C GLY A 139 -3.73 -4.53 8.94
N PHE A 140 -4.08 -5.10 7.79
CA PHE A 140 -3.29 -5.11 6.55
C PHE A 140 -1.89 -5.75 6.63
N LEU A 141 -1.58 -6.46 7.72
CA LEU A 141 -0.34 -7.19 7.90
C LEU A 141 -0.53 -8.69 7.62
N ARG A 142 0.53 -9.31 7.10
CA ARG A 142 0.52 -10.75 6.84
C ARG A 142 0.43 -11.52 8.15
N TYR A 143 -0.39 -12.58 8.17
CA TYR A 143 -0.63 -13.43 9.34
C TYR A 143 -1.29 -12.72 10.54
N ARG A 144 -1.88 -11.55 10.31
CA ARG A 144 -2.67 -10.79 11.27
C ARG A 144 -4.12 -10.76 10.80
N ASN A 145 -5.07 -10.72 11.72
CA ASN A 145 -6.50 -10.72 11.38
C ASN A 145 -7.37 -10.12 12.50
N THR A 146 -8.65 -9.92 12.18
CA THR A 146 -9.63 -9.36 13.13
C THR A 146 -9.96 -10.31 14.27
N GLU A 147 -9.85 -11.62 14.07
CA GLU A 147 -10.11 -12.62 15.13
C GLU A 147 -9.11 -12.48 16.27
N ARG A 148 -7.84 -12.23 15.97
CA ARG A 148 -6.80 -11.96 16.98
C ARG A 148 -7.08 -10.69 17.78
N GLN A 149 -7.58 -9.62 17.13
CA GLN A 149 -8.01 -8.42 17.88
C GLN A 149 -9.20 -8.70 18.80
N ILE A 150 -10.18 -9.47 18.34
CA ILE A 150 -11.33 -9.85 19.16
C ILE A 150 -10.86 -10.68 20.36
N GLN A 151 -9.96 -11.64 20.16
CA GLN A 151 -9.37 -12.43 21.25
C GLN A 151 -8.65 -11.55 22.27
N ASN A 152 -7.85 -10.58 21.82
CA ASN A 152 -7.18 -9.64 22.72
C ASN A 152 -8.19 -8.84 23.57
N LEU A 153 -9.29 -8.39 22.98
CA LEU A 153 -10.36 -7.70 23.70
C LEU A 153 -11.05 -8.62 24.72
N ILE A 154 -11.36 -9.87 24.33
CA ILE A 154 -11.96 -10.87 25.24
C ILE A 154 -11.04 -11.11 26.43
N HIS A 155 -9.73 -11.34 26.20
CA HIS A 155 -8.78 -11.54 27.28
C HIS A 155 -8.69 -10.32 28.22
N ALA A 156 -8.76 -9.10 27.69
CA ALA A 156 -8.79 -7.89 28.52
C ALA A 156 -10.05 -7.80 29.39
N ILE A 157 -11.21 -8.20 28.86
CA ILE A 157 -12.48 -8.27 29.61
C ILE A 157 -12.40 -9.33 30.71
N GLU A 158 -11.87 -10.51 30.41
CA GLU A 158 -11.70 -11.60 31.37
C GLU A 158 -10.73 -11.22 32.50
N ASP A 159 -9.58 -10.63 32.17
CA ASP A 159 -8.59 -10.17 33.14
C ASP A 159 -9.14 -9.09 34.07
N ALA A 160 -9.90 -8.12 33.54
CA ALA A 160 -10.59 -7.11 34.34
C ALA A 160 -11.62 -7.75 35.31
N GLY A 161 -12.36 -8.76 34.84
CA GLY A 161 -13.28 -9.53 35.67
C GLY A 161 -12.58 -10.30 36.79
N LEU A 162 -11.46 -10.96 36.50
CA LEU A 162 -10.66 -11.71 37.47
C LEU A 162 -10.00 -10.81 38.52
N THR A 163 -9.48 -9.65 38.09
CA THR A 163 -8.77 -8.70 38.94
C THR A 163 -9.70 -7.71 39.65
N ARG A 164 -11.02 -7.74 39.34
CA ARG A 164 -12.04 -6.81 39.84
C ARG A 164 -11.67 -5.34 39.57
N GLN A 165 -11.13 -5.08 38.40
CA GLN A 165 -10.80 -3.73 37.94
C GLN A 165 -11.80 -3.28 36.87
N ASP A 166 -12.02 -1.98 36.79
CA ASP A 166 -12.81 -1.39 35.71
C ASP A 166 -12.02 -1.44 34.39
N LEU A 167 -12.69 -1.80 33.30
CA LEU A 167 -12.17 -1.71 31.94
C LEU A 167 -12.91 -0.63 31.16
N TYR A 168 -12.17 0.34 30.64
CA TYR A 168 -12.70 1.40 29.78
C TYR A 168 -12.17 1.21 28.35
N THR A 169 -13.06 1.23 27.36
CA THR A 169 -12.71 1.09 25.95
C THR A 169 -13.03 2.35 25.17
N LEU A 170 -12.12 2.75 24.27
CA LEU A 170 -12.29 3.88 23.37
C LEU A 170 -12.17 3.39 21.92
N TYR A 171 -13.20 3.64 21.12
CA TYR A 171 -13.21 3.34 19.69
C TYR A 171 -13.00 4.63 18.90
N VAL A 172 -11.95 4.67 18.09
CA VAL A 172 -11.62 5.78 17.21
C VAL A 172 -11.71 5.31 15.77
N ASP A 173 -12.42 6.06 14.93
CA ASP A 173 -12.51 5.80 13.49
C ASP A 173 -12.04 7.02 12.69
N PHE A 174 -11.31 6.77 11.61
CA PHE A 174 -10.78 7.84 10.75
C PHE A 174 -11.73 8.12 9.59
N SER A 175 -12.25 9.35 9.53
CA SER A 175 -13.06 9.78 8.39
C SER A 175 -12.24 9.78 7.10
N SER A 176 -12.64 8.97 6.12
CA SER A 176 -12.07 8.98 4.77
C SER A 176 -10.54 8.76 4.74
N ALA A 177 -10.04 7.88 5.61
CA ALA A 177 -8.62 7.68 5.90
C ALA A 177 -7.68 7.60 4.68
N PHE A 178 -8.04 6.84 3.65
CA PHE A 178 -7.22 6.72 2.44
C PHE A 178 -7.20 7.97 1.57
N ASN A 179 -8.18 8.87 1.65
CA ASN A 179 -8.23 10.07 0.80
C ASN A 179 -7.54 11.28 1.43
N THR A 180 -7.14 11.21 2.70
CA THR A 180 -6.69 12.37 3.48
C THR A 180 -5.18 12.42 3.71
N ILE A 181 -4.44 11.35 3.40
CA ILE A 181 -2.98 11.28 3.57
C ILE A 181 -2.31 12.42 2.78
N ASN A 182 -1.52 13.22 3.49
CA ASN A 182 -0.65 14.22 2.86
C ASN A 182 0.65 13.52 2.41
N HIS A 183 1.00 13.65 1.13
CA HIS A 183 2.17 12.96 0.56
C HIS A 183 3.49 13.45 1.14
N ASP A 184 3.67 14.76 1.34
CA ASP A 184 4.90 15.29 1.93
C ASP A 184 5.09 14.80 3.37
N LEU A 185 4.00 14.78 4.15
CA LEU A 185 4.03 14.25 5.52
C LEU A 185 4.30 12.75 5.55
N LEU A 186 3.71 11.98 4.63
CA LEU A 186 4.00 10.55 4.49
C LEU A 186 5.49 10.32 4.23
N LEU A 187 6.07 11.04 3.26
CA LEU A 187 7.49 10.91 2.91
C LEU A 187 8.40 11.32 4.09
N GLN A 188 8.00 12.33 4.86
CA GLN A 188 8.71 12.74 6.08
C GLN A 188 8.65 11.65 7.16
N ILE A 189 7.47 11.09 7.42
CA ILE A 189 7.29 9.99 8.38
C ILE A 189 8.14 8.79 7.97
N MET A 190 8.16 8.43 6.68
CA MET A 190 9.00 7.36 6.17
C MET A 190 10.49 7.61 6.47
N TYR A 191 10.96 8.84 6.26
CA TYR A 191 12.34 9.23 6.56
C TYR A 191 12.67 9.15 8.06
N ASP A 192 11.74 9.58 8.91
CA ASP A 192 11.88 9.61 10.37
C ASP A 192 11.84 8.20 10.96
N LEU A 193 11.03 7.29 10.41
CA LEU A 193 11.03 5.86 10.72
C LEU A 193 12.32 5.16 10.25
N GLY A 194 13.17 5.84 9.49
CA GLY A 194 14.43 5.30 8.99
C GLY A 194 14.27 4.34 7.81
N LEU A 195 13.18 4.47 7.04
CA LEU A 195 13.04 3.72 5.80
C LEU A 195 14.13 4.12 4.79
N PRO A 196 14.56 3.17 3.93
CA PRO A 196 15.56 3.45 2.90
C PRO A 196 15.18 4.58 1.94
N ASP A 197 16.17 5.39 1.56
CA ASP A 197 15.95 6.56 0.70
C ASP A 197 15.47 6.17 -0.70
N ASP A 198 15.91 5.02 -1.24
CA ASP A 198 15.46 4.48 -2.52
C ASP A 198 13.94 4.21 -2.53
N LEU A 199 13.41 3.61 -1.46
CA LEU A 199 11.96 3.44 -1.29
C LEU A 199 11.25 4.80 -1.24
N ILE A 200 11.76 5.75 -0.45
CA ILE A 200 11.14 7.08 -0.31
C ILE A 200 11.09 7.79 -1.67
N GLN A 201 12.14 7.71 -2.48
CA GLN A 201 12.18 8.32 -3.81
C GLN A 201 11.21 7.63 -4.77
N VAL A 202 11.11 6.29 -4.75
CA VAL A 202 10.13 5.55 -5.56
C VAL A 202 8.70 5.94 -5.19
N ILE A 203 8.37 6.03 -3.90
CA ILE A 203 7.04 6.47 -3.44
C ILE A 203 6.77 7.92 -3.87
N ARG A 204 7.75 8.81 -3.73
CA ARG A 204 7.63 10.21 -4.17
C ARG A 204 7.32 10.29 -5.67
N ASP A 205 8.05 9.53 -6.49
CA ASP A 205 7.84 9.49 -7.94
C ASP A 205 6.43 9.01 -8.30
N LEU A 206 5.98 7.89 -7.72
CA LEU A 206 4.64 7.33 -7.96
C LEU A 206 3.52 8.36 -7.72
N TYR A 207 3.57 9.08 -6.60
CA TYR A 207 2.52 10.04 -6.24
C TYR A 207 2.66 11.39 -6.96
N SER A 208 3.87 11.84 -7.27
CA SER A 208 4.09 13.12 -7.96
C SER A 208 3.50 13.12 -9.39
N GLN A 209 3.43 11.95 -10.02
CA GLN A 209 2.92 11.78 -11.38
C GLN A 209 1.47 11.27 -11.43
N ALA A 210 0.92 10.87 -10.28
CA ALA A 210 -0.37 10.18 -10.19
C ALA A 210 -1.53 11.03 -10.73
N ARG A 211 -2.22 10.49 -11.74
CA ARG A 211 -3.38 11.11 -12.38
C ARG A 211 -4.55 10.16 -12.45
N THR A 212 -5.76 10.70 -12.35
CA THR A 212 -6.98 9.92 -12.53
C THR A 212 -8.02 10.67 -13.34
N THR A 213 -8.81 9.94 -14.13
CA THR A 213 -10.05 10.44 -14.73
C THR A 213 -11.23 9.82 -13.99
N VAL A 214 -12.34 10.52 -13.84
CA VAL A 214 -13.55 9.94 -13.24
C VAL A 214 -14.48 9.50 -14.35
N ARG A 215 -14.86 8.22 -14.36
CA ARG A 215 -15.84 7.68 -15.31
C ARG A 215 -17.25 7.90 -14.78
N THR A 216 -18.06 8.60 -15.55
CA THR A 216 -19.48 8.87 -15.29
C THR A 216 -20.36 8.22 -16.36
N GLU A 217 -21.67 8.23 -16.15
CA GLU A 217 -22.66 7.75 -17.14
C GLU A 217 -22.63 8.59 -18.44
N HIS A 218 -22.15 9.83 -18.37
CA HIS A 218 -22.07 10.76 -19.50
C HIS A 218 -20.67 10.82 -20.15
N GLY A 219 -19.76 9.94 -19.73
CA GLY A 219 -18.37 9.91 -20.20
C GLY A 219 -17.34 10.16 -19.10
N SER A 220 -16.08 10.31 -19.50
CA SER A 220 -14.97 10.54 -18.57
C SER A 220 -14.68 12.02 -18.39
N THR A 221 -14.30 12.42 -17.18
CA THR A 221 -13.83 13.79 -16.91
C THR A 221 -12.46 14.05 -17.52
N ALA A 222 -12.04 15.32 -17.51
CA ALA A 222 -10.64 15.67 -17.71
C ALA A 222 -9.75 14.98 -16.64
N PRO A 223 -8.45 14.73 -16.93
CA PRO A 223 -7.51 14.19 -15.97
C PRO A 223 -7.33 15.11 -14.76
N ILE A 224 -7.28 14.51 -13.57
CA ILE A 224 -7.12 15.17 -12.28
C ILE A 224 -5.84 14.65 -11.63
N MET A 225 -5.00 15.55 -11.10
CA MET A 225 -3.83 15.18 -10.31
C MET A 225 -4.26 14.68 -8.92
N ILE A 226 -3.68 13.57 -8.48
CA ILE A 226 -3.90 13.06 -7.12
C ILE A 226 -2.91 13.76 -6.18
N GLN A 227 -3.36 14.81 -5.49
CA GLN A 227 -2.50 15.61 -4.60
C GLN A 227 -2.54 15.16 -3.13
N ARG A 228 -3.54 14.34 -2.77
CA ARG A 228 -3.71 13.79 -1.43
C ARG A 228 -4.35 12.42 -1.51
N GLY A 229 -4.12 11.64 -0.47
CA GLY A 229 -4.60 10.28 -0.33
C GLY A 229 -3.78 9.26 -1.11
N THR A 230 -4.08 8.01 -0.86
CA THR A 230 -3.52 6.85 -1.56
C THR A 230 -4.52 6.35 -2.60
N VAL A 231 -4.03 5.70 -3.65
CA VAL A 231 -4.85 5.17 -4.74
C VAL A 231 -5.77 4.05 -4.23
N GLN A 232 -7.08 4.27 -4.17
CA GLN A 232 -8.01 3.25 -3.67
C GLN A 232 -8.11 2.06 -4.63
N GLY A 233 -7.77 0.87 -4.14
CA GLY A 233 -7.72 -0.36 -4.93
C GLY A 233 -6.31 -0.79 -5.33
N ASP A 234 -5.30 0.03 -5.02
CA ASP A 234 -3.90 -0.34 -5.13
C ASP A 234 -3.44 -1.16 -3.90
N THR A 235 -2.56 -2.14 -4.13
CA THR A 235 -2.02 -3.05 -3.11
C THR A 235 -1.06 -2.36 -2.16
N LEU A 236 -0.40 -1.30 -2.62
CA LEU A 236 0.54 -0.51 -1.81
C LEU A 236 -0.15 0.48 -0.86
N SER A 237 -1.36 0.93 -1.20
CA SER A 237 -2.12 1.90 -0.41
C SER A 237 -2.33 1.47 1.06
N PRO A 238 -2.73 0.23 1.37
CA PRO A 238 -2.80 -0.24 2.76
C PRO A 238 -1.47 -0.19 3.51
N ALA A 239 -0.36 -0.57 2.85
CA ALA A 239 0.97 -0.56 3.46
C ALA A 239 1.42 0.87 3.79
N LEU A 240 1.18 1.83 2.89
CA LEU A 240 1.48 3.24 3.13
C LEU A 240 0.58 3.83 4.23
N PHE A 241 -0.68 3.41 4.29
CA PHE A 241 -1.60 3.85 5.34
C PHE A 241 -1.12 3.41 6.73
N ILE A 242 -0.67 2.16 6.90
CA ILE A 242 -0.16 1.70 8.19
C ILE A 242 1.21 2.28 8.55
N ILE A 243 2.01 2.71 7.57
CA ILE A 243 3.26 3.45 7.81
C ILE A 243 2.97 4.89 8.26
N PHE A 244 1.88 5.47 7.77
CA PHE A 244 1.46 6.82 8.12
C PHE A 244 0.87 6.95 9.53
N LEU A 245 0.26 5.87 10.03
CA LEU A 245 -0.33 5.79 11.37
C LEU A 245 0.74 5.70 12.47
#